data_AF-A0A929K678-F1
#
_entry.id   AF-A0A929K678-F1
#
_cell.length_a   1.000
_cell.length_b   1.000
_cell.length_c   1.000
_cell.angle_alpha   90.00
_cell.angle_beta   90.00
_cell.angle_gamma   90.00
#
_symmetry.space_group_name_H-M   'P 1'
#
loop_
_entity.id
_entity.type
_entity.pdbx_description
1 polymer ?
#
loop_
_entity_poly.entity_id
_entity_poly.type
_entity_poly.pdbx_seq_one_letter_code
_entity_poly.pdbx_strand_id
1 'polypeptide(L)'
;MWKNIFERRKADLFTAIESLKRKIWLKEAENSYSSFDIQLEAVKIEDEWFEDFGSFVRSNLEQKYQSLLFFNLSYYYSEKIKKSKNRAELLSNLKKAIKYIEEAIGIYKELGLKANLAHSLAISVFVYLKIIEFDANYFLKAAVNCDDAIKIFLDFGMVYKVMPLIPYGIRFHETLFEMDSEERHKQVIEFYRSIGS
;
A
#
# COMPACT_ATOMS: atom_id res chain seq x y z
N MET A 1 -6.78 -33.37 -15.36
CA MET A 1 -7.88 -32.74 -14.60
C MET A 1 -7.65 -31.24 -14.38
N TRP A 2 -6.46 -30.81 -13.95
CA TRP A 2 -6.11 -29.40 -13.72
C TRP A 2 -6.07 -28.49 -14.97
N LYS A 3 -5.78 -29.04 -16.15
CA LYS A 3 -5.69 -28.30 -17.42
C LYS A 3 -7.04 -27.74 -17.89
N ASN A 4 -8.15 -28.48 -17.70
CA ASN A 4 -9.49 -28.06 -18.12
C ASN A 4 -10.15 -27.04 -17.17
N ILE A 5 -9.78 -27.07 -15.89
CA ILE A 5 -10.17 -26.04 -14.92
C ILE A 5 -9.41 -24.74 -15.20
N PHE A 6 -8.12 -24.83 -15.54
CA PHE A 6 -7.32 -23.69 -15.96
C PHE A 6 -7.78 -23.06 -17.27
N GLU A 7 -8.11 -23.84 -18.31
CA GLU A 7 -8.58 -23.31 -19.59
C GLU A 7 -9.93 -22.56 -19.47
N ARG A 8 -10.89 -23.09 -18.70
CA ARG A 8 -12.14 -22.36 -18.39
C ARG A 8 -11.90 -21.09 -17.57
N ARG A 9 -11.04 -21.16 -16.53
CA ARG A 9 -10.73 -20.02 -15.66
C ARG A 9 -9.89 -18.94 -16.34
N LYS A 10 -9.07 -19.31 -17.33
CA LYS A 10 -8.31 -18.37 -18.18
C LYS A 10 -9.28 -17.61 -19.09
N ALA A 11 -10.27 -18.30 -19.66
CA ALA A 11 -11.33 -17.66 -20.43
C ALA A 11 -12.15 -16.69 -19.57
N ASP A 12 -12.46 -17.02 -18.32
CA ASP A 12 -13.19 -16.14 -17.40
C ASP A 12 -12.37 -14.90 -17.01
N LEU A 13 -11.06 -15.08 -16.76
CA LEU A 13 -10.15 -13.98 -16.47
C LEU A 13 -9.89 -13.08 -17.68
N PHE A 14 -9.68 -13.66 -18.87
CA PHE A 14 -9.58 -12.89 -20.12
C PHE A 14 -10.90 -12.20 -20.43
N THR A 15 -12.04 -12.84 -20.15
CA THR A 15 -13.35 -12.20 -20.29
C THR A 15 -13.52 -11.06 -19.29
N ALA A 16 -13.01 -11.19 -18.06
CA ALA A 16 -12.99 -10.11 -17.08
C ALA A 16 -12.09 -8.96 -17.54
N ILE A 17 -10.88 -9.24 -18.03
CA ILE A 17 -9.94 -8.24 -18.56
C ILE A 17 -10.51 -7.56 -19.81
N GLU A 18 -11.08 -8.32 -20.76
CA GLU A 18 -11.74 -7.79 -21.96
C GLU A 18 -13.02 -7.03 -21.61
N SER A 19 -13.76 -7.43 -20.57
CA SER A 19 -14.89 -6.66 -20.04
C SER A 19 -14.43 -5.34 -19.42
N LEU A 20 -13.30 -5.33 -18.69
CA LEU A 20 -12.69 -4.12 -18.15
C LEU A 20 -12.18 -3.18 -19.26
N LYS A 21 -11.61 -3.73 -20.34
CA LYS A 21 -11.22 -2.95 -21.55
C LYS A 21 -12.44 -2.38 -22.27
N ARG A 22 -13.46 -3.21 -22.55
CA ARG A 22 -14.71 -2.79 -23.24
C ARG A 22 -15.49 -1.72 -22.47
N LYS A 23 -15.38 -1.72 -21.14
CA LYS A 23 -16.00 -0.69 -20.28
C LYS A 23 -15.19 0.60 -20.15
N ILE A 24 -14.02 0.69 -20.80
CA ILE A 24 -13.11 1.86 -20.79
C ILE A 24 -12.46 2.07 -19.40
N TRP A 25 -12.30 1.00 -18.62
CA TRP A 25 -11.72 1.06 -17.26
C TRP A 25 -10.22 0.84 -17.26
N LEU A 26 -9.69 0.23 -18.32
CA LEU A 26 -8.27 0.15 -18.66
C LEU A 26 -8.07 0.84 -20.00
N LYS A 27 -7.36 1.97 -20.01
CA LYS A 27 -7.02 2.67 -21.25
C LYS A 27 -5.59 2.34 -21.62
N GLU A 28 -5.40 1.78 -22.81
CA GLU A 28 -4.09 1.57 -23.40
C GLU A 28 -3.55 2.92 -23.89
N ALA A 29 -2.41 3.33 -23.33
CA ALA A 29 -1.57 4.39 -23.85
C ALA A 29 -0.29 3.73 -24.36
N GLU A 30 0.39 4.35 -25.32
CA GLU A 30 1.38 3.73 -26.22
C GLU A 30 2.43 2.82 -25.56
N ASN A 31 2.73 2.97 -24.25
CA ASN A 31 3.58 2.05 -23.47
C ASN A 31 3.05 1.75 -22.04
N SER A 32 1.75 1.91 -21.74
CA SER A 32 1.18 1.64 -20.40
C SER A 32 -0.35 1.49 -20.40
N TYR A 33 -0.91 0.80 -19.40
CA TYR A 33 -2.35 0.86 -19.10
C TYR A 33 -2.62 1.79 -17.92
N SER A 34 -3.57 2.72 -18.05
CA SER A 34 -4.13 3.48 -16.92
C SER A 34 -5.45 2.85 -16.47
N SER A 35 -5.59 2.52 -15.18
CA SER A 35 -6.87 2.09 -14.61
C SER A 35 -7.52 3.21 -13.80
N PHE A 36 -8.78 3.53 -14.10
CA PHE A 36 -9.62 4.29 -13.18
C PHE A 36 -10.18 3.32 -12.13
N ASP A 37 -10.04 3.66 -10.85
CA ASP A 37 -10.56 2.96 -9.66
C ASP A 37 -11.08 1.53 -9.91
N ILE A 38 -10.25 0.52 -9.63
CA ILE A 38 -10.75 -0.85 -9.53
C ILE A 38 -11.54 -0.95 -8.21
N GLN A 39 -12.79 -0.50 -8.21
CA GLN A 39 -13.76 -0.95 -7.22
C GLN A 39 -14.12 -2.40 -7.56
N LEU A 40 -13.46 -3.35 -6.88
CA LEU A 40 -13.80 -4.78 -6.83
C LEU A 40 -15.16 -5.01 -6.11
N GLU A 41 -16.16 -4.17 -6.33
CA GLU A 41 -17.45 -4.23 -5.63
C GLU A 41 -18.43 -5.23 -6.26
N ALA A 42 -18.16 -5.71 -7.48
CA ALA A 42 -19.12 -6.52 -8.23
C ALA A 42 -18.97 -8.05 -8.10
N VAL A 43 -17.98 -8.55 -7.35
CA VAL A 43 -17.81 -9.99 -7.13
C VAL A 43 -17.71 -10.23 -5.62
N LYS A 44 -18.63 -11.03 -5.06
CA LYS A 44 -18.44 -11.63 -3.73
C LYS A 44 -17.30 -12.64 -3.87
N ILE A 45 -16.07 -12.16 -3.76
CA ILE A 45 -14.87 -12.98 -3.80
C ILE A 45 -14.68 -13.55 -2.40
N GLU A 46 -14.78 -14.86 -2.26
CA GLU A 46 -14.41 -15.57 -1.04
C GLU A 46 -12.89 -15.47 -0.83
N ASP A 47 -12.42 -15.44 0.43
CA ASP A 47 -11.01 -15.18 0.75
C ASP A 47 -10.02 -16.12 0.03
N GLU A 48 -10.41 -17.37 -0.26
CA GLU A 48 -9.59 -18.36 -1.00
C GLU A 48 -9.27 -17.91 -2.44
N TRP A 49 -10.19 -17.18 -3.08
CA TRP A 49 -10.00 -16.67 -4.43
C TRP A 49 -8.97 -15.54 -4.48
N PHE A 50 -8.76 -14.81 -3.38
CA PHE A 50 -7.71 -13.79 -3.29
C PHE A 50 -6.31 -14.40 -3.23
N GLU A 51 -6.13 -15.52 -2.54
CA GLU A 51 -4.84 -16.20 -2.48
C GLU A 51 -4.47 -16.80 -3.84
N ASP A 52 -5.42 -17.47 -4.50
CA ASP A 52 -5.26 -18.02 -5.85
C ASP A 52 -4.98 -16.92 -6.89
N PHE A 53 -5.72 -15.82 -6.83
CA PHE A 53 -5.49 -14.67 -7.71
C PHE A 53 -4.14 -14.00 -7.44
N GLY A 54 -3.75 -13.85 -6.17
CA GLY A 54 -2.44 -13.35 -5.77
C GLY A 54 -1.30 -14.23 -6.29
N SER A 55 -1.45 -15.55 -6.27
CA SER A 55 -0.47 -16.49 -6.82
C SER A 55 -0.36 -16.40 -8.35
N PHE A 56 -1.50 -16.28 -9.04
CA PHE A 56 -1.54 -16.08 -10.48
C PHE A 56 -0.82 -14.79 -10.89
N VAL A 57 -1.12 -13.69 -10.21
CA VAL A 57 -0.50 -12.37 -10.44
C VAL A 57 1.01 -12.45 -10.31
N ARG A 58 1.52 -13.01 -9.21
CA ARG A 58 2.98 -13.17 -8.97
C ARG A 58 3.68 -13.93 -10.08
N SER A 59 2.99 -14.92 -10.65
CA SER A 59 3.59 -15.86 -11.59
C SER A 59 3.44 -15.44 -13.07
N ASN A 60 2.51 -14.54 -13.39
CA ASN A 60 2.11 -14.29 -14.79
C ASN A 60 2.03 -12.81 -15.20
N LEU A 61 2.10 -11.87 -14.26
CA LEU A 61 2.07 -10.44 -14.59
C LEU A 61 3.45 -9.80 -14.50
N GLU A 62 3.72 -8.80 -15.33
CA GLU A 62 4.91 -7.96 -15.15
C GLU A 62 4.86 -7.25 -13.78
N GLN A 63 6.03 -7.08 -13.16
CA GLN A 63 6.18 -6.54 -11.81
C GLN A 63 5.40 -5.23 -11.59
N LYS A 64 5.36 -4.34 -12.59
CA LYS A 64 4.58 -3.09 -12.54
C LYS A 64 3.09 -3.35 -12.27
N TYR A 65 2.47 -4.31 -12.95
CA TYR A 65 1.05 -4.63 -12.73
C TYR A 65 0.83 -5.34 -11.39
N GLN A 66 1.78 -6.18 -10.96
CA GLN A 66 1.72 -6.79 -9.63
C GLN A 66 1.72 -5.72 -8.52
N SER A 67 2.62 -4.74 -8.61
CA SER A 67 2.72 -3.66 -7.61
C SER A 67 1.46 -2.80 -7.51
N LEU A 68 0.80 -2.52 -8.64
CA LEU A 68 -0.46 -1.79 -8.67
C LEU A 68 -1.58 -2.59 -8.00
N LEU A 69 -1.65 -3.89 -8.28
CA LEU A 69 -2.63 -4.74 -7.62
C LEU A 69 -2.39 -4.80 -6.11
N PHE A 70 -1.17 -5.08 -5.67
CA PHE A 70 -0.85 -5.17 -4.24
C PHE A 70 -1.11 -3.86 -3.52
N PHE A 71 -0.79 -2.72 -4.15
CA PHE A 71 -1.16 -1.41 -3.62
C PHE A 71 -2.68 -1.28 -3.43
N ASN A 72 -3.48 -1.62 -4.44
CA ASN A 72 -4.94 -1.53 -4.35
C ASN A 72 -5.53 -2.50 -3.30
N LEU A 73 -4.98 -3.70 -3.18
CA LEU A 73 -5.38 -4.66 -2.13
C LEU A 73 -5.04 -4.12 -0.74
N SER A 74 -3.86 -3.50 -0.57
CA SER A 74 -3.49 -2.88 0.70
C SER A 74 -4.47 -1.76 1.09
N TYR A 75 -4.90 -0.94 0.12
CA TYR A 75 -5.91 0.10 0.34
C TYR A 75 -7.28 -0.48 0.69
N TYR A 76 -7.72 -1.52 -0.02
CA TYR A 76 -8.96 -2.23 0.29
C TYR A 76 -9.00 -2.74 1.74
N TYR A 77 -7.94 -3.43 2.18
CA TYR A 77 -7.87 -3.91 3.56
C TYR A 77 -7.69 -2.76 4.57
N SER A 78 -7.04 -1.66 4.20
CA SER A 78 -7.01 -0.44 5.01
C SER A 78 -8.42 0.13 5.28
N GLU A 79 -9.30 0.11 4.28
CA GLU A 79 -10.70 0.51 4.49
C GLU A 79 -11.48 -0.50 5.33
N LYS A 80 -11.15 -1.80 5.25
CA LYS A 80 -11.76 -2.84 6.11
C LYS A 80 -11.34 -2.72 7.57
N ILE A 81 -10.11 -2.27 7.85
CA ILE A 81 -9.64 -1.97 9.21
C ILE A 81 -10.59 -0.98 9.90
N LYS A 82 -11.03 0.07 9.20
CA LYS A 82 -11.97 1.07 9.74
C LYS A 82 -13.36 0.49 10.04
N LYS A 83 -13.74 -0.59 9.35
CA LYS A 83 -15.06 -1.24 9.41
C LYS A 83 -15.06 -2.52 10.26
N SER A 84 -13.93 -2.86 10.89
CA SER A 84 -13.77 -4.11 11.65
C SER A 84 -14.64 -4.09 12.89
N LYS A 85 -15.43 -5.15 13.11
CA LYS A 85 -16.44 -5.20 14.18
C LYS A 85 -15.86 -5.67 15.51
N ASN A 86 -14.75 -6.40 15.46
CA ASN A 86 -14.10 -6.96 16.63
C ASN A 86 -12.58 -7.01 16.45
N ARG A 87 -11.87 -7.30 17.53
CA ARG A 87 -10.40 -7.32 17.57
C ARG A 87 -9.78 -8.39 16.66
N ALA A 88 -10.44 -9.54 16.48
CA ALA A 88 -9.95 -10.60 15.61
C ALA A 88 -10.05 -10.21 14.12
N GLU A 89 -11.16 -9.62 13.71
CA GLU A 89 -11.37 -9.09 12.37
C GLU A 89 -10.38 -7.94 12.08
N LEU A 90 -10.18 -7.04 13.04
CA LEU A 90 -9.20 -5.97 12.96
C LEU A 90 -7.79 -6.50 12.70
N LEU A 91 -7.33 -7.47 13.52
CA LEU A 91 -6.02 -8.07 13.38
C LEU A 91 -5.85 -8.81 12.04
N SER A 92 -6.89 -9.52 11.59
CA SER A 92 -6.89 -10.20 10.29
C SER A 92 -6.73 -9.20 9.14
N ASN A 93 -7.50 -8.12 9.15
CA ASN A 93 -7.43 -7.07 8.13
C ASN A 93 -6.09 -6.31 8.17
N LEU A 94 -5.55 -6.03 9.36
CA LEU A 94 -4.22 -5.43 9.51
C LEU A 94 -3.13 -6.32 8.88
N LYS A 95 -3.12 -7.63 9.19
CA LYS A 95 -2.14 -8.57 8.62
C LYS A 95 -2.22 -8.63 7.10
N LYS A 96 -3.43 -8.66 6.53
CA LYS A 96 -3.62 -8.64 5.07
C LYS A 96 -3.15 -7.32 4.44
N ALA A 97 -3.50 -6.17 5.04
CA ALA A 97 -3.03 -4.86 4.57
C ALA A 97 -1.49 -4.76 4.58
N ILE A 98 -0.86 -5.23 5.67
CA ILE A 98 0.60 -5.26 5.82
C ILE A 98 1.25 -6.15 4.77
N LYS A 99 0.75 -7.37 4.56
CA LYS A 99 1.28 -8.27 3.52
C LYS A 99 1.34 -7.58 2.16
N TYR A 100 0.23 -7.00 1.72
CA TYR A 100 0.17 -6.38 0.40
C TYR A 100 0.93 -5.05 0.30
N ILE A 101 1.01 -4.27 1.38
CA ILE A 101 1.78 -3.03 1.35
C ILE A 101 3.28 -3.30 1.25
N GLU A 102 3.78 -4.32 1.95
CA GLU A 102 5.18 -4.72 1.91
C GLU A 102 5.54 -5.30 0.53
N GLU A 103 4.67 -6.11 -0.07
CA GLU A 103 4.84 -6.61 -1.44
C GLU A 103 4.87 -5.46 -2.47
N ALA A 104 3.98 -4.47 -2.34
CA ALA A 104 3.97 -3.30 -3.22
C ALA A 104 5.24 -2.44 -3.04
N ILE A 105 5.65 -2.17 -1.80
CA ILE A 105 6.87 -1.39 -1.49
C ILE A 105 8.11 -2.07 -2.08
N GLY A 106 8.24 -3.39 -1.92
CA GLY A 106 9.38 -4.14 -2.45
C GLY A 106 9.53 -3.96 -3.96
N ILE A 107 8.45 -4.18 -4.70
CA ILE A 107 8.45 -4.05 -6.15
C ILE A 107 8.67 -2.59 -6.59
N TYR A 108 8.03 -1.61 -5.95
CA TYR A 108 8.25 -0.20 -6.31
C TYR A 108 9.69 0.26 -6.05
N LYS A 109 10.35 -0.28 -5.02
CA LYS A 109 11.79 -0.06 -4.78
C LYS A 109 12.63 -0.70 -5.90
N GLU A 110 12.38 -1.95 -6.25
CA GLU A 110 13.09 -2.66 -7.33
C GLU A 110 12.99 -1.94 -8.69
N LEU A 111 11.79 -1.44 -9.01
CA LEU A 111 11.52 -0.75 -10.27
C LEU A 111 11.90 0.75 -10.26
N GLY A 112 12.35 1.30 -9.12
CA GLY A 112 12.67 2.72 -8.99
C GLY A 112 11.45 3.67 -9.13
N LEU A 113 10.24 3.18 -8.91
CA LEU A 113 8.99 3.94 -9.07
C LEU A 113 8.71 4.82 -7.84
N LYS A 114 9.49 5.90 -7.67
CA LYS A 114 9.49 6.74 -6.46
C LYS A 114 8.13 7.30 -6.06
N ALA A 115 7.32 7.79 -7.01
CA ALA A 115 6.01 8.36 -6.69
C ALA A 115 5.05 7.30 -6.12
N ASN A 116 5.04 6.10 -6.69
CA ASN A 116 4.25 4.98 -6.19
C ASN A 116 4.77 4.49 -4.83
N LEU A 117 6.09 4.41 -4.69
CA LEU A 117 6.74 4.07 -3.43
C LEU A 117 6.31 5.02 -2.31
N ALA A 118 6.37 6.33 -2.53
CA ALA A 118 5.96 7.32 -1.52
C ALA A 118 4.51 7.14 -1.07
N HIS A 119 3.59 6.85 -2.00
CA HIS A 119 2.20 6.56 -1.65
C HIS A 119 2.06 5.29 -0.79
N SER A 120 2.73 4.20 -1.16
CA SER A 120 2.72 2.96 -0.36
C SER A 120 3.31 3.17 1.02
N LEU A 121 4.43 3.90 1.12
CA LEU A 121 5.05 4.23 2.40
C LEU A 121 4.10 5.07 3.27
N ALA A 122 3.47 6.11 2.71
CA ALA A 122 2.51 6.93 3.43
C ALA A 122 1.31 6.13 3.96
N ILE A 123 0.73 5.23 3.14
CA ILE A 123 -0.36 4.36 3.60
C ILE A 123 0.12 3.44 4.72
N SER A 124 1.35 2.93 4.63
CA SER A 124 1.90 2.01 5.63
C SER A 124 2.03 2.65 7.00
N VAL A 125 2.30 3.96 7.09
CA VAL A 125 2.32 4.68 8.37
C VAL A 125 1.00 4.50 9.12
N PHE A 126 -0.13 4.70 8.44
CA PHE A 126 -1.45 4.57 9.07
C PHE A 126 -1.79 3.13 9.47
N VAL A 127 -1.37 2.16 8.67
CA VAL A 127 -1.59 0.73 8.95
C VAL A 127 -0.70 0.26 10.10
N TYR A 128 0.57 0.64 10.09
CA TYR A 128 1.53 0.26 11.12
C TYR A 128 1.21 0.90 12.47
N LEU A 129 0.78 2.16 12.49
CA LEU A 129 0.32 2.79 13.74
C LEU A 129 -0.80 2.01 14.43
N LYS A 130 -1.66 1.33 13.67
CA LYS A 130 -2.72 0.49 14.21
C LYS A 130 -2.24 -0.89 14.65
N ILE A 131 -1.22 -1.49 13.99
CA ILE A 131 -0.71 -2.81 14.40
C ILE A 131 0.23 -2.73 15.62
N ILE A 132 0.79 -1.57 15.94
CA ILE A 132 1.71 -1.39 17.09
C ILE A 132 1.09 -1.87 18.42
N GLU A 133 -0.23 -1.78 18.59
CA GLU A 133 -0.93 -2.30 19.78
C GLU A 133 -0.87 -3.83 19.91
N PHE A 134 -0.56 -4.53 18.82
CA PHE A 134 -0.39 -5.98 18.76
C PHE A 134 1.08 -6.39 18.63
N ASP A 135 1.89 -5.57 17.97
CA ASP A 135 3.30 -5.83 17.70
C ASP A 135 4.08 -4.51 17.61
N ALA A 136 4.76 -4.15 18.69
CA ALA A 136 5.53 -2.91 18.80
C ALA A 136 6.70 -2.82 17.82
N ASN A 137 7.14 -3.93 17.21
CA ASN A 137 8.22 -3.92 16.22
C ASN A 137 7.88 -3.10 14.97
N TYR A 138 6.60 -2.83 14.72
CA TYR A 138 6.16 -1.97 13.62
C TYR A 138 6.37 -0.48 13.89
N PHE A 139 6.72 -0.06 15.11
CA PHE A 139 6.97 1.35 15.42
C PHE A 139 8.11 1.91 14.56
N LEU A 140 9.26 1.23 14.55
CA LEU A 140 10.42 1.67 13.76
C LEU A 140 10.12 1.64 12.25
N LYS A 141 9.39 0.63 11.78
CA LYS A 141 8.94 0.57 10.38
C LYS A 141 8.06 1.77 10.02
N ALA A 142 7.15 2.18 10.91
CA ALA A 142 6.27 3.32 10.69
C ALA A 142 7.05 4.64 10.66
N ALA A 143 7.99 4.84 11.57
CA ALA A 143 8.85 6.03 11.62
C ALA A 143 9.67 6.17 10.33
N VAL A 144 10.41 5.11 9.94
CA VAL A 144 11.23 5.11 8.72
C VAL A 144 10.37 5.36 7.48
N ASN A 145 9.24 4.68 7.34
CA ASN A 145 8.37 4.87 6.19
C ASN A 145 7.73 6.27 6.15
N CYS A 146 7.51 6.91 7.31
CA CYS A 146 7.04 8.29 7.38
C CYS A 146 8.09 9.25 6.83
N ASP A 147 9.33 9.13 7.29
CA ASP A 147 10.45 9.97 6.85
C ASP A 147 10.73 9.79 5.34
N ASP A 148 10.79 8.55 4.87
CA ASP A 148 11.00 8.23 3.46
C ASP A 148 9.86 8.79 2.58
N ALA A 149 8.61 8.66 3.02
CA ALA A 149 7.47 9.21 2.29
C ALA A 149 7.51 10.74 2.22
N ILE A 150 7.77 11.41 3.35
CA ILE A 150 7.89 12.88 3.43
C ILE A 150 8.98 13.35 2.48
N LYS A 151 10.17 12.75 2.57
CA LYS A 151 11.32 13.10 1.73
C LYS A 151 10.99 12.98 0.25
N ILE A 152 10.42 11.85 -0.18
CA ILE A 152 10.09 11.65 -1.60
C ILE A 152 9.01 12.63 -2.05
N PHE A 153 7.96 12.88 -1.25
CA PHE A 153 6.94 13.86 -1.62
C PHE A 153 7.50 15.28 -1.74
N LEU A 154 8.44 15.68 -0.88
CA LEU A 154 9.13 16.96 -1.01
C LEU A 154 9.98 17.03 -2.28
N ASP A 155 10.70 15.95 -2.63
CA ASP A 155 11.46 15.87 -3.89
C ASP A 155 10.56 16.08 -5.13
N PHE A 156 9.29 15.67 -5.05
CA PHE A 156 8.28 15.89 -6.09
C PHE A 156 7.50 17.21 -5.96
N GLY A 157 7.80 18.06 -4.96
CA GLY A 157 7.04 19.28 -4.68
C GLY A 157 5.60 19.04 -4.19
N MET A 158 5.27 17.82 -3.76
CA MET A 158 3.93 17.43 -3.31
C MET A 158 3.69 17.76 -1.83
N VAL A 159 3.86 19.04 -1.46
CA VAL A 159 3.72 19.50 -0.05
C VAL A 159 2.35 19.12 0.54
N TYR A 160 1.28 19.17 -0.26
CA TYR A 160 -0.07 18.76 0.17
C TYR A 160 -0.17 17.28 0.61
N LYS A 161 0.73 16.40 0.15
CA LYS A 161 0.84 15.00 0.61
C LYS A 161 1.71 14.85 1.86
N VAL A 162 2.59 15.81 2.12
CA VAL A 162 3.46 15.86 3.30
C VAL A 162 2.68 16.30 4.53
N MET A 163 1.81 17.31 4.39
CA MET A 163 1.07 17.90 5.52
C MET A 163 0.35 16.89 6.42
N PRO A 164 -0.33 15.84 5.91
CA PRO A 164 -0.96 14.83 6.75
C PRO A 164 0.03 13.93 7.50
N LEU A 165 1.28 13.82 7.05
CA LEU A 165 2.31 12.97 7.66
C LEU A 165 3.12 13.68 8.75
N ILE A 166 3.25 15.00 8.68
CA ILE A 166 4.05 15.82 9.61
C ILE A 166 3.73 15.54 11.09
N PRO A 167 2.45 15.51 11.54
CA PRO A 167 2.16 15.24 12.95
C PRO A 167 2.64 13.86 13.41
N TYR A 168 2.64 12.86 12.53
CA TYR A 168 3.14 11.52 12.83
C TYR A 168 4.66 11.51 12.89
N GLY A 169 5.33 12.12 11.91
CA GLY A 169 6.79 12.27 11.90
C GLY A 169 7.33 12.93 13.16
N ILE A 170 6.71 14.04 13.58
CA ILE A 170 7.06 14.73 14.84
C ILE A 170 6.93 13.78 16.03
N ARG A 171 5.79 13.10 16.16
CA ARG A 171 5.54 12.18 17.26
C ARG A 171 6.53 11.00 17.28
N PHE A 172 6.87 10.45 16.12
CA PHE A 172 7.87 9.39 16.03
C PHE A 172 9.22 9.85 16.55
N HIS A 173 9.68 11.03 16.13
CA HIS A 173 10.95 11.58 16.59
C HIS A 173 10.94 12.03 18.05
N GLU A 174 9.81 12.49 18.60
CA GLU A 174 9.68 12.77 20.03
C GLU A 174 9.91 11.49 20.84
N THR A 175 9.23 10.40 20.47
CA THR A 175 9.41 9.09 21.13
C THR A 175 10.82 8.54 20.92
N LEU A 176 11.40 8.65 19.71
CA LEU A 176 12.79 8.20 19.47
C LEU A 176 13.79 8.99 20.31
N PHE A 177 13.62 10.31 20.41
CA PHE A 177 14.45 11.15 21.27
C PHE A 177 14.35 10.77 22.75
N GLU A 178 13.16 10.42 23.23
CA GLU A 178 12.99 9.90 24.60
C GLU A 178 13.74 8.57 24.82
N MET A 179 13.90 7.75 23.78
CA MET A 179 14.56 6.45 23.86
C MET A 179 16.08 6.53 23.80
N ASP A 180 16.65 7.36 22.92
CA ASP A 180 18.09 7.39 22.65
C ASP A 180 18.77 8.73 22.96
N SER A 181 18.00 9.79 23.24
CA SER A 181 18.49 11.16 23.47
C SER A 181 19.36 11.72 22.33
N GLU A 182 19.21 11.20 21.11
CA GLU A 182 19.99 11.65 19.96
C GLU A 182 19.45 12.97 19.39
N GLU A 183 20.30 14.00 19.36
CA GLU A 183 19.94 15.37 18.93
C GLU A 183 19.42 15.45 17.49
N ARG A 184 19.75 14.46 16.64
CA ARG A 184 19.21 14.33 15.28
C ARG A 184 17.68 14.39 15.25
N HIS A 185 17.02 13.85 16.28
CA HIS A 185 15.56 13.80 16.34
C HIS A 185 14.94 15.18 16.52
N LYS A 186 15.56 16.06 17.32
CA LYS A 186 15.12 17.46 17.43
C LYS A 186 15.28 18.21 16.13
N GLN A 187 16.39 18.00 15.42
CA GLN A 187 16.63 18.63 14.12
C GLN A 187 15.55 18.25 13.10
N VAL A 188 15.14 16.97 13.07
CA VAL A 188 14.05 16.53 12.19
C VAL A 188 12.69 17.11 12.62
N ILE A 189 12.42 17.19 13.93
CA ILE A 189 11.18 17.83 14.45
C ILE A 189 11.11 19.30 14.02
N GLU A 190 12.21 20.05 14.17
CA GLU A 190 12.28 21.46 13.75
C GLU A 190 12.05 21.61 12.25
N PHE A 191 12.68 20.74 11.44
CA PHE A 191 12.46 20.69 10.00
C PHE A 191 10.98 20.43 9.67
N TYR A 192 10.35 19.43 10.30
CA TYR A 192 8.93 19.13 10.09
C TYR A 192 8.00 20.27 10.49
N ARG A 193 8.30 20.98 11.59
CA ARG A 193 7.57 22.19 11.99
C ARG A 193 7.70 23.32 10.96
N SER A 194 8.87 23.47 10.32
CA SER A 194 9.09 24.49 9.29
C SER A 194 8.33 24.25 7.99
N ILE A 195 7.93 23.00 7.71
CA ILE A 195 7.08 22.66 6.54
C ILE A 195 5.61 22.99 6.82
N GLY A 196 5.18 22.84 8.07
CA GLY A 196 3.78 23.00 8.49
C GLY A 196 3.36 24.44 8.80
N SER A 197 4.32 25.38 8.88
CA SER A 197 4.12 26.82 9.11
C SER A 197 3.91 27.60 7.82
#